data_AF-A0AAV5I181-F1
#
_entry.id   AF-A0AAV5I181-F1
#
_cell.length_a   1.000
_cell.length_b   1.000
_cell.length_c   1.000
_cell.angle_alpha   90.00
_cell.angle_beta   90.00
_cell.angle_gamma   90.00
#
_symmetry.space_group_name_H-M   'P 1'
#
loop_
_entity.id
_entity.type
_entity.pdbx_description
1 polymer ?
#
loop_
_entity_poly.entity_id
_entity_poly.type
_entity_poly.pdbx_seq_one_letter_code
_entity_poly.pdbx_strand_id
1 'polypeptide(L)'
;MATPPASKDLRYLKSSALNIWLLGYEFPETIMVFAKRHIHFLCSQKKASLLEVVKKTAKEARGLDVVMHVKAKNEDGTTQMDTIFRAIHAQPKVDGNNAPVVGYIAREEPEGKLLETWAEKLKIASFHLTDVSNGLSDLFAVKDEHEILNVKKAAYLALNVMQNVVVPKLENVIDEEMEVTHSVLMDETEKAILEPFKAKVKFTAENVDICYPPIFQSRVGARYNSYCSNIARTLMINANSLQSKAYKVLHKAHEAALGALKPGDKISAAYQAALSVVEKDAPELVPNLTKSAGTGVGLEFRESGLNLNAKNDRVVKDGMVFNLSLGFQNIWCETKNPKNQNFSLLIADTVIVREENVEVLTAKSSKNVTDVTYFLNKNHEKVKRPKVKAEANGTDTFMSKTTLRSDNHEISKEELGRQHQAEPARQKDEETAR
;
A
#
# COMPACT_ATOMS: atom_id res chain seq x y z
N MET A 1 12.17 6.73 -15.90
CA MET A 1 10.99 6.72 -15.01
C MET A 1 10.03 7.77 -15.52
N ALA A 2 8.78 7.42 -15.75
CA ALA A 2 7.78 8.36 -16.27
C ALA A 2 6.50 8.20 -15.45
N THR A 3 6.08 9.27 -14.79
CA THR A 3 4.92 9.26 -13.89
C THR A 3 3.73 9.90 -14.61
N PRO A 4 2.58 9.20 -14.70
CA PRO A 4 1.43 9.70 -15.44
C PRO A 4 0.74 10.89 -14.76
N PRO A 5 -0.25 11.51 -15.41
CA PRO A 5 -1.12 12.48 -14.79
C PRO A 5 -1.79 11.91 -13.53
N ALA A 6 -2.16 12.82 -12.63
CA ALA A 6 -2.94 12.44 -11.46
C ALA A 6 -4.29 11.86 -11.93
N SER A 7 -4.65 10.70 -11.38
CA SER A 7 -5.97 10.10 -11.57
C SER A 7 -6.77 10.17 -10.28
N LYS A 8 -8.09 10.19 -10.42
CA LYS A 8 -9.01 9.99 -9.29
C LYS A 8 -9.06 8.52 -8.85
N ASP A 9 -8.64 7.61 -9.72
CA ASP A 9 -8.56 6.19 -9.40
C ASP A 9 -7.38 5.93 -8.48
N LEU A 10 -7.63 5.15 -7.43
CA LEU A 10 -6.57 4.72 -6.52
C LEU A 10 -5.69 3.69 -7.23
N ARG A 11 -4.49 4.11 -7.65
CA ARG A 11 -3.54 3.29 -8.40
C ARG A 11 -2.17 3.30 -7.71
N TYR A 12 -1.58 2.12 -7.55
CA TYR A 12 -0.22 1.98 -7.05
C TYR A 12 0.72 1.83 -8.23
N LEU A 13 1.37 2.94 -8.58
CA LEU A 13 2.38 2.98 -9.63
C LEU A 13 3.76 2.96 -8.98
N LYS A 14 4.64 2.12 -9.51
CA LYS A 14 6.03 2.01 -9.09
C LYS A 14 6.81 3.27 -9.45
N SER A 15 6.40 3.97 -10.52
CA SER A 15 6.90 5.31 -10.83
C SER A 15 6.56 6.34 -9.76
N SER A 16 5.30 6.37 -9.30
CA SER A 16 4.87 7.23 -8.19
C SER A 16 5.54 6.85 -6.88
N ALA A 17 5.69 5.56 -6.59
CA ALA A 17 6.40 5.08 -5.41
C ALA A 17 7.86 5.57 -5.39
N LEU A 18 8.56 5.53 -6.54
CA LEU A 18 9.93 6.05 -6.61
C LEU A 18 10.00 7.56 -6.33
N ASN A 19 9.04 8.34 -6.84
CA ASN A 19 9.00 9.78 -6.57
C ASN A 19 8.86 10.05 -5.07
N ILE A 20 7.94 9.35 -4.41
CA ILE A 20 7.69 9.52 -2.97
C ILE A 20 8.90 9.05 -2.16
N TRP A 21 9.51 7.92 -2.54
CA TRP A 21 10.70 7.40 -1.87
C TRP A 21 11.90 8.34 -1.97
N LEU A 22 12.13 8.93 -3.16
CA LEU A 22 13.26 9.84 -3.38
C LEU A 22 13.02 11.26 -2.87
N LEU A 23 11.80 11.78 -3.00
CA LEU A 23 11.50 13.21 -2.90
C LEU A 23 10.42 13.53 -1.86
N GLY A 24 9.80 12.52 -1.25
CA GLY A 24 8.69 12.68 -0.30
C GLY A 24 7.34 13.03 -0.93
N TYR A 25 7.29 13.29 -2.23
CA TYR A 25 6.08 13.71 -2.95
C TYR A 25 5.96 13.04 -4.30
N GLU A 26 4.72 12.89 -4.77
CA GLU A 26 4.46 12.51 -6.15
C GLU A 26 4.61 13.71 -7.09
N PHE A 27 5.24 13.47 -8.24
CA PHE A 27 5.34 14.45 -9.32
C PHE A 27 4.64 13.89 -10.57
N PRO A 28 3.31 14.09 -10.72
CA PRO A 28 2.57 13.68 -11.90
C PRO A 28 3.14 14.31 -13.17
N GLU A 29 2.86 13.77 -14.36
CA GLU A 29 3.35 14.28 -15.65
C GLU A 29 4.83 14.71 -15.62
N THR A 30 5.68 13.83 -15.11
CA THR A 30 7.12 14.10 -14.94
C THR A 30 7.92 12.89 -15.39
N ILE A 31 9.01 13.16 -16.10
CA ILE A 31 9.95 12.14 -16.55
C ILE A 31 11.28 12.36 -15.81
N MET A 32 11.78 11.31 -15.17
CA MET A 32 13.07 11.29 -14.49
C MET A 32 13.97 10.25 -15.16
N VAL A 33 15.15 10.69 -15.59
CA VAL A 33 16.17 9.84 -16.18
C VAL A 33 17.43 9.90 -15.33
N PHE A 34 17.80 8.76 -14.75
CA PHE A 34 18.98 8.59 -13.94
C PHE A 34 20.10 8.04 -14.82
N ALA A 35 21.19 8.79 -14.94
CA ALA A 35 22.37 8.39 -15.69
C ALA A 35 23.63 8.50 -14.83
N LYS A 36 24.77 7.99 -15.31
CA LYS A 36 25.96 7.78 -14.46
C LYS A 36 26.51 9.05 -13.80
N ARG A 37 26.38 10.21 -14.47
CA ARG A 37 26.85 11.51 -13.98
C ARG A 37 25.76 12.57 -13.91
N HIS A 38 24.59 12.30 -14.49
CA HIS A 38 23.53 13.29 -14.63
C HIS A 38 22.18 12.70 -14.24
N ILE A 39 21.33 13.53 -13.65
CA ILE A 39 19.91 13.22 -13.45
C ILE A 39 19.11 14.25 -14.24
N HIS A 40 18.28 13.79 -15.16
CA HIS A 40 17.45 14.67 -15.99
C HIS A 40 16.01 14.62 -15.49
N PHE A 41 15.42 15.79 -15.23
CA PHE A 41 14.00 15.94 -14.95
C PHE A 41 13.33 16.68 -16.11
N LEU A 42 12.28 16.12 -16.70
CA LEU A 42 11.41 16.79 -17.65
C LEU A 42 10.03 16.99 -17.02
N CYS A 43 9.69 18.24 -16.73
CA CYS A 43 8.47 18.62 -16.02
C CYS A 43 8.05 20.08 -16.31
N SER A 44 6.96 20.53 -15.69
CA SER A 44 6.52 21.93 -15.80
C SER A 44 7.41 22.88 -15.01
N GLN A 45 7.37 24.18 -15.33
CA GLN A 45 8.17 25.21 -14.64
C GLN A 45 7.98 25.19 -13.12
N LYS A 46 6.74 25.05 -12.66
CA LYS A 46 6.43 24.99 -11.22
C LYS A 46 7.11 23.81 -10.52
N LYS A 47 7.09 22.63 -11.14
CA LYS A 47 7.75 21.42 -10.61
C LYS A 47 9.27 21.55 -10.65
N ALA A 48 9.82 22.10 -11.74
CA ALA A 48 11.25 22.37 -11.86
C ALA A 48 11.75 23.27 -10.72
N SER A 49 11.03 24.37 -10.42
CA SER A 49 11.36 25.27 -9.30
C SER A 49 11.36 24.56 -7.94
N LEU A 50 10.45 23.62 -7.69
CA LEU A 50 10.45 22.83 -6.46
C LEU A 50 11.64 21.86 -6.41
N LEU A 51 12.03 21.29 -7.55
CA LEU A 51 13.11 20.31 -7.64
C LEU A 51 14.51 20.94 -7.65
N GLU A 52 14.65 22.26 -7.82
CA GLU A 52 15.96 22.93 -7.80
C GLU A 52 16.77 22.63 -6.54
N VAL A 53 16.09 22.43 -5.41
CA VAL A 53 16.74 22.10 -4.12
C VAL A 53 17.54 20.80 -4.17
N VAL A 54 17.21 19.85 -5.08
CA VAL A 54 17.89 18.57 -5.18
C VAL A 54 19.25 18.67 -5.87
N LYS A 55 19.52 19.75 -6.63
CA LYS A 55 20.79 19.91 -7.37
C LYS A 55 22.00 19.87 -6.44
N LYS A 56 21.93 20.65 -5.36
CA LYS A 56 23.01 20.75 -4.37
C LYS A 56 23.25 19.40 -3.70
N THR A 57 22.19 18.78 -3.18
CA THR A 57 22.27 17.51 -2.46
C THR A 57 22.78 16.37 -3.34
N ALA A 58 22.34 16.29 -4.60
CA ALA A 58 22.82 15.27 -5.54
C ALA A 58 24.31 15.45 -5.88
N LYS A 59 24.77 16.70 -6.01
CA LYS A 59 26.18 17.02 -6.24
C LYS A 59 27.05 16.66 -5.04
N GLU A 60 26.61 17.01 -3.84
CA GLU A 60 27.34 16.73 -2.59
C GLU A 60 27.38 15.23 -2.27
N ALA A 61 26.26 14.51 -2.45
CA ALA A 61 26.17 13.10 -2.10
C ALA A 61 26.92 12.18 -3.07
N ARG A 62 26.86 12.45 -4.39
CA ARG A 62 27.34 11.52 -5.42
C ARG A 62 28.05 12.20 -6.61
N GLY A 63 28.28 13.50 -6.56
CA GLY A 63 28.90 14.24 -7.67
C GLY A 63 28.01 14.36 -8.91
N LEU A 64 26.71 14.09 -8.78
CA LEU A 64 25.77 14.06 -9.91
C LEU A 64 25.28 15.47 -10.26
N ASP A 65 25.24 15.77 -11.56
CA ASP A 65 24.69 17.02 -12.07
C ASP A 65 23.22 16.85 -12.43
N VAL A 66 22.36 17.64 -11.78
CA VAL A 66 20.91 17.59 -12.01
C VAL A 66 20.52 18.63 -13.06
N VAL A 67 19.89 18.17 -14.14
CA VAL A 67 19.50 18.99 -15.29
C VAL A 67 17.98 19.07 -15.38
N MET A 68 17.44 20.29 -15.29
CA MET A 68 16.01 20.56 -15.42
C MET A 68 15.67 20.88 -16.88
N HIS A 69 14.73 20.13 -17.44
CA HIS A 69 14.15 20.34 -18.76
C HIS A 69 12.71 20.83 -18.56
N VAL A 70 12.49 22.12 -18.74
CA VAL A 70 11.16 22.71 -18.55
C VAL A 70 10.34 22.53 -19.82
N LYS A 71 9.15 21.95 -19.67
CA LYS A 71 8.13 21.86 -20.73
C LYS A 71 7.14 23.01 -20.59
N ALA A 72 6.98 23.83 -21.63
CA ALA A 72 5.95 24.85 -21.66
C ALA A 72 4.53 24.25 -21.76
N LYS A 73 3.50 25.05 -21.46
CA LYS A 73 2.09 24.58 -21.47
C LYS A 73 1.62 24.15 -22.87
N ASN A 74 2.07 24.85 -23.91
CA ASN A 74 1.73 24.63 -25.32
C ASN A 74 2.69 23.67 -26.06
N GLU A 75 3.69 23.13 -25.37
CA GLU A 75 4.65 22.18 -25.93
C GLU A 75 4.36 20.74 -25.49
N ASP A 76 4.72 19.79 -26.34
CA ASP A 76 4.67 18.35 -26.05
C ASP A 76 5.94 17.82 -25.36
N GLY A 77 7.00 18.63 -25.32
CA GLY A 77 8.29 18.29 -24.70
C GLY A 77 9.28 17.62 -25.64
N THR A 78 8.98 17.51 -26.94
CA THR A 78 9.81 16.79 -27.92
C THR A 78 11.27 17.25 -27.94
N THR A 79 11.51 18.56 -27.99
CA THR A 79 12.87 19.15 -28.00
C THR A 79 13.68 18.76 -26.75
N GLN A 80 13.02 18.76 -25.59
CA GLN A 80 13.60 18.37 -24.32
C GLN A 80 13.92 16.87 -24.31
N MET A 81 13.02 16.02 -24.81
CA MET A 81 13.25 14.58 -24.95
C MET A 81 14.45 14.29 -25.85
N ASP A 82 14.55 14.95 -27.01
CA ASP A 82 15.67 14.80 -27.95
C ASP A 82 16.99 15.24 -27.32
N THR A 83 16.97 16.24 -26.44
CA THR A 83 18.15 16.67 -25.67
C THR A 83 18.57 15.61 -24.65
N ILE A 84 17.63 15.02 -23.94
CA ILE A 84 17.90 13.92 -23.00
C ILE A 84 18.46 12.71 -23.76
N PHE A 85 17.88 12.32 -24.89
CA PHE A 85 18.34 11.18 -25.68
C PHE A 85 19.75 11.38 -26.24
N ARG A 86 20.06 12.58 -26.74
CA ARG A 86 21.44 12.93 -27.13
C ARG A 86 22.42 12.80 -25.96
N ALA A 87 22.02 13.24 -24.77
CA ALA A 87 22.85 13.12 -23.57
C ALA A 87 23.06 11.65 -23.15
N ILE A 88 22.06 10.77 -23.32
CA ILE A 88 22.20 9.32 -23.08
C ILE A 88 23.15 8.68 -24.09
N HIS A 89 22.98 8.98 -25.38
CA HIS A 89 23.84 8.43 -26.45
C HIS A 89 25.30 8.90 -26.36
N ALA A 90 25.54 10.10 -25.79
CA ALA A 90 26.87 10.63 -25.59
C ALA A 90 27.64 10.00 -24.40
N GLN A 91 27.02 9.12 -23.60
CA GLN A 91 27.69 8.51 -22.46
C GLN A 91 28.74 7.46 -22.87
N PRO A 92 29.84 7.31 -22.11
CA PRO A 92 30.86 6.32 -22.41
C PRO A 92 30.27 4.90 -22.39
N LYS A 93 30.42 4.18 -23.50
CA LYS A 93 29.94 2.79 -23.65
C LYS A 93 30.85 1.86 -22.84
N VAL A 94 30.27 1.00 -21.99
CA VAL A 94 31.01 0.11 -21.10
C VAL A 94 31.46 -1.18 -21.82
N ASP A 95 30.67 -1.67 -22.79
CA ASP A 95 30.82 -3.06 -23.29
C ASP A 95 31.00 -3.20 -24.81
N GLY A 96 31.47 -2.18 -25.53
CA GLY A 96 31.63 -2.25 -26.99
C GLY A 96 30.33 -2.43 -27.80
N ASN A 97 29.18 -2.56 -27.12
CA ASN A 97 27.86 -2.66 -27.71
C ASN A 97 27.41 -1.31 -28.27
N ASN A 98 26.79 -1.29 -29.45
CA ASN A 98 26.63 -0.05 -30.20
C ASN A 98 25.47 0.84 -29.70
N ALA A 99 24.47 0.28 -28.99
CA ALA A 99 23.30 0.98 -28.48
C ALA A 99 23.27 1.06 -26.94
N PRO A 100 22.95 2.22 -26.32
CA PRO A 100 22.77 2.33 -24.88
C PRO A 100 21.60 1.49 -24.37
N VAL A 101 21.77 0.88 -23.19
CA VAL A 101 20.70 0.17 -22.47
C VAL A 101 19.94 1.15 -21.58
N VAL A 102 18.62 1.20 -21.71
CA VAL A 102 17.74 2.07 -20.92
C VAL A 102 16.77 1.23 -20.11
N GLY A 103 16.87 1.36 -18.79
CA GLY A 103 15.92 0.77 -17.85
C GLY A 103 14.60 1.53 -17.82
N TYR A 104 13.47 0.82 -17.88
CA TYR A 104 12.14 1.40 -17.75
C TYR A 104 11.19 0.46 -16.98
N ILE A 105 10.04 0.97 -16.53
CA ILE A 105 9.01 0.13 -15.91
C ILE A 105 8.12 -0.39 -17.03
N ALA A 106 8.27 -1.66 -17.39
CA ALA A 106 7.61 -2.19 -18.58
C ALA A 106 6.11 -2.39 -18.44
N ARG A 107 5.62 -2.53 -17.21
CA ARG A 107 4.21 -2.84 -16.90
C ARG A 107 3.32 -1.62 -16.70
N GLU A 108 3.89 -0.41 -16.71
CA GLU A 108 3.12 0.82 -16.62
C GLU A 108 2.84 1.34 -18.03
N GLU A 109 1.56 1.41 -18.38
CA GLU A 109 1.15 1.95 -19.67
C GLU A 109 1.37 3.47 -19.69
N PRO A 110 1.87 4.03 -20.80
CA PRO A 110 1.98 5.47 -20.95
C PRO A 110 0.58 6.09 -20.96
N GLU A 111 0.36 7.05 -20.07
CA GLU A 111 -0.90 7.80 -20.00
C GLU A 111 -0.61 9.29 -20.08
N GLY A 112 -1.36 9.97 -20.95
CA GLY A 112 -1.24 11.40 -21.15
C GLY A 112 -0.17 11.77 -22.17
N LYS A 113 -0.41 12.88 -22.86
CA LYS A 113 0.33 13.32 -24.05
C LYS A 113 1.86 13.30 -23.88
N LEU A 114 2.37 13.70 -22.72
CA LEU A 114 3.81 13.72 -22.43
C LEU A 114 4.42 12.32 -22.41
N LEU A 115 3.76 11.38 -21.75
CA LEU A 115 4.26 10.01 -21.59
C LEU A 115 4.08 9.18 -22.85
N GLU A 116 2.96 9.37 -23.55
CA GLU A 116 2.69 8.77 -24.85
C GLU A 116 3.78 9.16 -25.86
N THR A 117 4.05 10.47 -25.99
CA THR A 117 5.12 10.99 -26.86
C THR A 117 6.49 10.45 -26.45
N TRP A 118 6.78 10.39 -25.14
CA TRP A 118 8.03 9.83 -24.63
C TRP A 118 8.20 8.34 -24.99
N ALA A 119 7.14 7.55 -24.84
CA ALA A 119 7.16 6.13 -25.14
C ALA A 119 7.34 5.86 -26.64
N GLU A 120 6.68 6.65 -27.50
CA GLU A 120 6.88 6.59 -28.96
C GLU A 120 8.31 6.95 -29.34
N LYS A 121 8.84 8.05 -28.79
CA LYS A 121 10.21 8.48 -29.07
C LYS A 121 11.26 7.48 -28.55
N LEU A 122 11.04 6.86 -27.39
CA LEU A 122 11.92 5.79 -26.88
C LEU A 122 12.01 4.59 -27.83
N LYS A 123 10.90 4.20 -28.47
CA LYS A 123 10.88 3.07 -29.43
C LYS A 123 11.74 3.34 -30.67
N ILE A 124 11.78 4.58 -31.15
CA ILE A 124 12.54 4.96 -32.35
C ILE A 124 13.99 5.39 -32.04
N ALA A 125 14.31 5.70 -30.79
CA ALA A 125 15.60 6.26 -30.39
C ALA A 125 16.78 5.26 -30.33
N SER A 126 16.60 4.05 -30.87
CA SER A 126 17.66 3.01 -30.96
C SER A 126 18.29 2.65 -29.60
N PHE A 127 17.47 2.53 -28.55
CA PHE A 127 17.89 2.03 -27.25
C PHE A 127 17.58 0.55 -27.08
N HIS A 128 18.38 -0.15 -26.28
CA HIS A 128 18.00 -1.46 -25.77
C HIS A 128 17.19 -1.27 -24.48
N LEU A 129 15.88 -1.54 -24.52
CA LEU A 129 14.99 -1.33 -23.38
C LEU A 129 14.96 -2.56 -22.47
N THR A 130 15.08 -2.36 -21.16
CA THR A 130 15.05 -3.44 -20.16
C THR A 130 14.13 -3.08 -19.00
N ASP A 131 13.31 -4.04 -18.54
CA ASP A 131 12.44 -3.82 -17.37
C ASP A 131 13.27 -3.75 -16.08
N VAL A 132 13.09 -2.68 -15.30
CA VAL A 132 13.77 -2.47 -14.01
C VAL A 132 12.85 -2.67 -12.80
N SER A 133 11.62 -3.13 -13.02
CA SER A 133 10.62 -3.30 -11.97
C SER A 133 11.12 -4.14 -10.79
N ASN A 134 11.85 -5.23 -11.08
CA ASN A 134 12.41 -6.11 -10.06
C ASN A 134 13.51 -5.42 -9.22
N GLY A 135 14.37 -4.62 -9.86
CA GLY A 135 15.42 -3.88 -9.15
C GLY A 135 14.85 -2.81 -8.23
N LEU A 136 13.77 -2.12 -8.65
CA LEU A 136 13.03 -1.19 -7.79
C LEU A 136 12.33 -1.91 -6.63
N SER A 137 11.77 -3.11 -6.88
CA SER A 137 11.24 -3.92 -5.80
C SER A 137 12.30 -4.32 -4.77
N ASP A 138 13.53 -4.62 -5.20
CA ASP A 138 14.63 -4.88 -4.28
C ASP A 138 15.07 -3.63 -3.51
N LEU A 139 15.04 -2.47 -4.16
CA LEU A 139 15.35 -1.18 -3.54
C LEU A 139 14.36 -0.83 -2.43
N PHE A 140 13.06 -1.06 -2.66
CA PHE A 140 12.02 -0.74 -1.68
C PHE A 140 11.84 -1.83 -0.62
N ALA A 141 12.41 -3.02 -0.80
CA ALA A 141 12.06 -4.19 0.01
C ALA A 141 12.32 -4.00 1.51
N VAL A 142 13.50 -3.49 1.85
CA VAL A 142 13.94 -3.24 3.23
C VAL A 142 13.59 -1.81 3.57
N LYS A 143 12.83 -1.62 4.64
CA LYS A 143 12.38 -0.31 5.11
C LYS A 143 13.35 0.24 6.15
N ASP A 144 13.67 1.52 6.05
CA ASP A 144 14.39 2.23 7.12
C ASP A 144 13.49 2.49 8.34
N GLU A 145 14.05 3.01 9.43
CA GLU A 145 13.30 3.25 10.67
C GLU A 145 12.20 4.33 10.54
N HIS A 146 12.37 5.29 9.63
CA HIS A 146 11.34 6.30 9.34
C HIS A 146 10.18 5.68 8.55
N GLU A 147 10.49 4.87 7.54
CA GLU A 147 9.51 4.11 6.76
C GLU A 147 8.75 3.13 7.66
N ILE A 148 9.46 2.39 8.52
CA ILE A 148 8.86 1.49 9.52
C ILE A 148 7.91 2.26 10.44
N LEU A 149 8.31 3.43 10.95
CA LEU A 149 7.43 4.24 11.80
C LEU A 149 6.14 4.63 11.06
N ASN A 150 6.23 4.99 9.77
CA ASN A 150 5.05 5.31 8.96
C ASN A 150 4.14 4.10 8.77
N VAL A 151 4.70 2.91 8.49
CA VAL A 151 3.95 1.64 8.44
C VAL A 151 3.28 1.34 9.79
N LYS A 152 3.98 1.53 10.92
CA LYS A 152 3.43 1.32 12.27
C LYS A 152 2.24 2.23 12.53
N LYS A 153 2.33 3.51 12.14
CA LYS A 153 1.21 4.46 12.24
C LYS A 153 0.04 4.04 11.36
N ALA A 154 0.30 3.64 10.11
CA ALA A 154 -0.72 3.12 9.21
C ALA A 154 -1.43 1.90 9.82
N ALA A 155 -0.67 0.91 10.32
CA ALA A 155 -1.21 -0.30 10.93
C ALA A 155 -2.02 -0.01 12.20
N TYR A 156 -1.55 0.95 13.02
CA TYR A 156 -2.27 1.42 14.19
C TYR A 156 -3.64 2.01 13.83
N LEU A 157 -3.72 2.81 12.76
CA LEU A 157 -4.99 3.34 12.26
C LEU A 157 -5.92 2.21 11.78
N ALA A 158 -5.42 1.31 10.93
CA ALA A 158 -6.20 0.18 10.42
C ALA A 158 -6.75 -0.70 11.55
N LEU A 159 -5.91 -1.00 12.55
CA LEU A 159 -6.28 -1.73 13.76
C LEU A 159 -7.42 -1.05 14.53
N ASN A 160 -7.30 0.26 14.80
CA ASN A 160 -8.31 0.99 15.57
C ASN A 160 -9.62 1.14 14.80
N VAL A 161 -9.58 1.34 13.48
CA VAL A 161 -10.79 1.32 12.65
C VAL A 161 -11.47 -0.05 12.71
N MET A 162 -10.71 -1.14 12.61
CA MET A 162 -11.25 -2.49 12.75
C MET A 162 -11.94 -2.68 14.11
N GLN A 163 -11.27 -2.32 15.21
CA GLN A 163 -11.75 -2.61 16.57
C GLN A 163 -12.83 -1.66 17.08
N ASN A 164 -12.75 -0.37 16.71
CA ASN A 164 -13.61 0.66 17.29
C ASN A 164 -14.79 1.03 16.37
N VAL A 165 -14.73 0.65 15.08
CA VAL A 165 -15.75 1.01 14.10
C VAL A 165 -16.34 -0.24 13.46
N VAL A 166 -15.53 -1.04 12.77
CA VAL A 166 -16.03 -2.18 11.98
C VAL A 166 -16.65 -3.25 12.85
N VAL A 167 -15.92 -3.74 13.86
CA VAL A 167 -16.43 -4.78 14.77
C VAL A 167 -17.68 -4.31 15.53
N PRO A 168 -17.70 -3.15 16.21
CA PRO A 168 -18.89 -2.68 16.91
C PRO A 168 -20.09 -2.44 15.99
N LYS A 169 -19.87 -1.92 14.77
CA LYS A 169 -20.95 -1.72 13.80
C LYS A 169 -21.54 -3.06 13.36
N LEU A 170 -20.70 -4.05 13.06
CA LEU A 170 -21.16 -5.40 12.72
C LEU A 170 -21.90 -6.04 13.89
N GLU A 171 -21.39 -5.93 15.12
CA GLU A 171 -22.07 -6.40 16.33
C GLU A 171 -23.47 -5.77 16.45
N ASN A 172 -23.60 -4.46 16.26
CA ASN A 172 -24.90 -3.77 16.31
C ASN A 172 -25.85 -4.22 15.19
N VAL A 173 -25.37 -4.36 13.95
CA VAL A 173 -26.19 -4.83 12.82
C VAL A 173 -26.72 -6.23 13.08
N ILE A 174 -25.91 -7.09 13.69
CA ILE A 174 -26.27 -8.46 14.08
C ILE A 174 -27.30 -8.42 15.24
N ASP A 175 -27.06 -7.59 16.26
CA ASP A 175 -27.93 -7.45 17.44
C ASP A 175 -29.31 -6.88 17.08
N GLU A 176 -29.36 -5.92 16.17
CA GLU A 176 -30.58 -5.21 15.77
C GLU A 176 -31.29 -5.86 14.56
N GLU A 177 -30.81 -7.02 14.08
CA GLU A 177 -31.30 -7.73 12.90
C GLU A 177 -31.46 -6.82 11.66
N MET A 178 -30.56 -5.85 11.51
CA MET A 178 -30.65 -4.86 10.44
C MET A 178 -30.23 -5.44 9.09
N GLU A 179 -30.97 -5.13 8.03
CA GLU A 179 -30.52 -5.33 6.66
C GLU A 179 -29.62 -4.15 6.24
N VAL A 180 -28.30 -4.35 6.26
CA VAL A 180 -27.33 -3.36 5.77
C VAL A 180 -26.54 -3.97 4.61
N THR A 181 -26.39 -3.24 3.51
CA THR A 181 -25.61 -3.69 2.36
C THR A 181 -24.10 -3.57 2.65
N HIS A 182 -23.29 -4.40 1.97
CA HIS A 182 -21.83 -4.29 2.04
C HIS A 182 -21.31 -2.90 1.62
N SER A 183 -21.98 -2.22 0.69
CA SER A 183 -21.59 -0.87 0.25
C SER A 183 -21.75 0.17 1.36
N VAL A 184 -22.84 0.12 2.14
CA VAL A 184 -23.07 1.06 3.24
C VAL A 184 -22.00 0.90 4.32
N LEU A 185 -21.68 -0.33 4.70
CA LEU A 185 -20.64 -0.59 5.69
C LEU A 185 -19.24 -0.21 5.16
N MET A 186 -18.99 -0.36 3.86
CA MET A 186 -17.75 0.05 3.19
C MET A 186 -17.58 1.56 3.25
N ASP A 187 -18.61 2.31 2.85
CA ASP A 187 -18.62 3.77 2.85
C ASP A 187 -18.43 4.34 4.27
N GLU A 188 -19.05 3.72 5.27
CA GLU A 188 -18.86 4.10 6.68
C GLU A 188 -17.43 3.85 7.15
N THR A 189 -16.84 2.71 6.76
CA THR A 189 -15.46 2.35 7.12
C THR A 189 -14.46 3.28 6.44
N GLU A 190 -14.66 3.59 5.16
CA GLU A 190 -13.86 4.56 4.40
C GLU A 190 -13.90 5.95 5.06
N LYS A 191 -15.10 6.46 5.40
CA LYS A 191 -15.24 7.72 6.14
C LYS A 191 -14.50 7.69 7.47
N ALA A 192 -14.52 6.57 8.19
CA ALA A 192 -13.79 6.45 9.46
C ALA A 192 -12.26 6.43 9.31
N ILE A 193 -11.74 5.96 8.18
CA ILE A 193 -10.30 6.04 7.85
C ILE A 193 -9.91 7.48 7.53
N LEU A 194 -10.69 8.16 6.69
CA LEU A 194 -10.46 9.54 6.28
C LEU A 194 -10.69 10.54 7.43
N GLU A 195 -11.51 10.18 8.41
CA GLU A 195 -11.79 10.96 9.63
C GLU A 195 -11.32 10.20 10.90
N PRO A 196 -10.01 10.13 11.16
CA PRO A 196 -9.41 9.21 12.14
C PRO A 196 -9.89 9.43 13.59
N PHE A 197 -10.42 10.62 13.92
CA PHE A 197 -11.02 10.89 15.24
C PHE A 197 -12.24 10.00 15.52
N LYS A 198 -13.00 9.60 14.48
CA LYS A 198 -14.12 8.65 14.60
C LYS A 198 -13.65 7.28 15.08
N ALA A 199 -12.44 6.89 14.69
CA ALA A 199 -11.78 5.67 15.14
C ALA A 199 -11.00 5.85 16.46
N LYS A 200 -11.13 7.01 17.14
CA LYS A 200 -10.39 7.40 18.35
C LYS A 200 -8.87 7.52 18.15
N VAL A 201 -8.42 7.80 16.92
CA VAL A 201 -7.01 8.00 16.57
C VAL A 201 -6.75 9.50 16.34
N LYS A 202 -5.68 10.03 16.95
CA LYS A 202 -5.30 11.46 16.87
C LYS A 202 -4.29 11.72 15.75
N PHE A 203 -4.66 11.44 14.49
CA PHE A 203 -3.85 11.78 13.32
C PHE A 203 -4.47 12.96 12.55
N THR A 204 -3.63 13.72 11.83
CA THR A 204 -4.09 14.77 10.92
C THR A 204 -4.71 14.13 9.68
N ALA A 205 -5.91 14.58 9.28
CA ALA A 205 -6.66 14.03 8.15
C ALA A 205 -5.85 14.07 6.83
N GLU A 206 -5.02 15.10 6.62
CA GLU A 206 -4.15 15.25 5.45
C GLU A 206 -3.12 14.11 5.28
N ASN A 207 -2.80 13.41 6.37
CA ASN A 207 -1.76 12.38 6.39
C ASN A 207 -2.33 10.96 6.28
N VAL A 208 -3.65 10.80 6.19
CA VAL A 208 -4.33 9.50 6.15
C VAL A 208 -5.14 9.35 4.87
N ASP A 209 -5.13 8.13 4.33
CA ASP A 209 -5.89 7.78 3.12
C ASP A 209 -6.27 6.30 3.15
N ILE A 210 -7.24 5.90 2.34
CA ILE A 210 -7.61 4.50 2.16
C ILE A 210 -6.60 3.78 1.27
N CYS A 211 -6.28 2.53 1.60
CA CYS A 211 -5.44 1.72 0.72
C CYS A 211 -6.20 1.07 -0.44
N TYR A 212 -7.49 0.76 -0.22
CA TYR A 212 -8.47 0.22 -1.16
C TYR A 212 -9.84 0.26 -0.44
N PRO A 213 -10.97 0.23 -1.18
CA PRO A 213 -12.29 0.19 -0.56
C PRO A 213 -12.49 -1.08 0.31
N PRO A 214 -12.96 -0.98 1.56
CA PRO A 214 -13.17 -2.12 2.45
C PRO A 214 -14.11 -3.20 1.87
N ILE A 215 -13.73 -4.48 2.00
CA ILE A 215 -14.55 -5.64 1.59
C ILE A 215 -15.01 -6.36 2.86
N PHE A 216 -16.25 -6.89 2.90
CA PHE A 216 -16.81 -7.66 4.03
C PHE A 216 -16.66 -9.16 3.75
N GLN A 217 -15.46 -9.73 3.69
CA GLN A 217 -14.59 -10.17 4.80
C GLN A 217 -13.81 -9.04 5.47
N SER A 218 -14.18 -8.61 6.69
CA SER A 218 -13.70 -7.40 7.36
C SER A 218 -12.21 -7.13 7.14
N ARG A 219 -11.92 -6.32 6.11
CA ARG A 219 -10.57 -5.95 5.70
C ARG A 219 -10.46 -4.44 5.76
N VAL A 220 -9.46 -3.96 6.49
CA VAL A 220 -9.19 -2.53 6.62
C VAL A 220 -7.74 -2.31 6.22
N GLY A 221 -7.54 -1.46 5.22
CA GLY A 221 -6.23 -0.98 4.83
C GLY A 221 -6.15 0.52 5.05
N ALA A 222 -5.14 0.96 5.79
CA ALA A 222 -4.90 2.38 6.04
C ALA A 222 -3.52 2.77 5.52
N ARG A 223 -3.42 4.00 5.03
CA ARG A 223 -2.19 4.61 4.53
C ARG A 223 -1.82 5.78 5.44
N TYR A 224 -0.53 5.90 5.79
CA TYR A 224 0.00 7.05 6.52
C TYR A 224 1.29 7.53 5.86
N ASN A 225 1.36 8.81 5.49
CA ASN A 225 2.51 9.38 4.74
C ASN A 225 2.92 8.50 3.55
N SER A 226 1.92 8.05 2.77
CA SER A 226 2.06 7.15 1.64
C SER A 226 2.42 5.68 1.93
N TYR A 227 2.74 5.30 3.17
CA TYR A 227 3.01 3.91 3.55
C TYR A 227 1.73 3.16 3.92
N CYS A 228 1.56 1.98 3.33
CA CYS A 228 0.37 1.16 3.47
C CYS A 228 0.47 0.16 4.63
N SER A 229 -0.69 -0.21 5.14
CA SER A 229 -0.88 -1.32 6.07
C SER A 229 -2.19 -2.03 5.78
N ASN A 230 -2.37 -3.21 6.36
CA ASN A 230 -3.53 -4.04 6.16
C ASN A 230 -3.84 -4.94 7.36
N ILE A 231 -5.12 -5.07 7.67
CA ILE A 231 -5.65 -6.09 8.58
C ILE A 231 -6.87 -6.75 7.93
N ALA A 232 -7.01 -8.07 8.08
CA ALA A 232 -8.22 -8.80 7.71
C ALA A 232 -8.64 -9.76 8.82
N ARG A 233 -9.93 -9.80 9.12
CA ARG A 233 -10.55 -10.76 10.03
C ARG A 233 -11.83 -11.30 9.39
N THR A 234 -12.06 -12.60 9.55
CA THR A 234 -13.36 -13.21 9.25
C THR A 234 -14.12 -13.38 10.56
N LEU A 235 -15.23 -12.67 10.69
CA LEU A 235 -16.18 -12.88 11.79
C LEU A 235 -17.19 -13.94 11.36
N MET A 236 -17.49 -14.87 12.25
CA MET A 236 -18.34 -16.02 11.99
C MET A 236 -19.59 -15.95 12.88
N ILE A 237 -20.77 -16.08 12.30
CA ILE A 237 -22.04 -16.05 13.03
C ILE A 237 -22.68 -17.43 12.93
N ASN A 238 -22.98 -18.07 14.06
CA ASN A 238 -23.53 -19.41 14.13
C ASN A 238 -22.76 -20.41 13.23
N ALA A 239 -21.42 -20.35 13.27
CA ALA A 239 -20.59 -21.16 12.40
C ALA A 239 -20.90 -22.65 12.54
N ASN A 240 -21.07 -23.31 11.41
CA ASN A 240 -21.17 -24.77 11.38
C ASN A 240 -19.80 -25.44 11.66
N SER A 241 -19.80 -26.76 11.77
CA SER A 241 -18.59 -27.53 12.06
C SER A 241 -17.50 -27.36 10.99
N LEU A 242 -17.88 -27.28 9.71
CA LEU A 242 -16.95 -27.09 8.59
C LEU A 242 -16.31 -25.69 8.60
N GLN A 243 -17.12 -24.63 8.77
CA GLN A 243 -16.64 -23.25 8.89
C GLN A 243 -15.67 -23.10 10.07
N SER A 244 -16.05 -23.66 11.23
CA SER A 244 -15.21 -23.67 12.42
C SER A 244 -13.91 -24.45 12.23
N LYS A 245 -13.95 -25.62 11.56
CA LYS A 245 -12.75 -26.41 11.23
C LYS A 245 -11.84 -25.64 10.26
N ALA A 246 -12.41 -25.11 9.17
CA ALA A 246 -11.68 -24.37 8.16
C ALA A 246 -10.99 -23.13 8.74
N TYR A 247 -11.66 -22.38 9.62
CA TYR A 247 -11.05 -21.22 10.29
C TYR A 247 -9.92 -21.62 11.23
N LYS A 248 -10.07 -22.69 12.03
CA LYS A 248 -9.00 -23.21 12.90
C LYS A 248 -7.75 -23.59 12.10
N VAL A 249 -7.94 -24.30 10.99
CA VAL A 249 -6.84 -24.68 10.09
C VAL A 249 -6.22 -23.44 9.45
N LEU A 250 -7.03 -22.48 9.00
CA LEU A 250 -6.53 -21.23 8.42
C LEU A 250 -5.69 -20.43 9.42
N HIS A 251 -6.17 -20.30 10.66
CA HIS A 251 -5.45 -19.63 11.74
C HIS A 251 -4.10 -20.30 12.01
N LYS A 252 -4.07 -21.63 12.11
CA LYS A 252 -2.83 -22.40 12.30
C LYS A 252 -1.87 -22.26 11.11
N ALA A 253 -2.39 -22.25 9.88
CA ALA A 253 -1.57 -22.05 8.68
C ALA A 253 -0.99 -20.63 8.60
N HIS A 254 -1.76 -19.62 9.04
CA HIS A 254 -1.29 -18.23 9.15
C HIS A 254 -0.15 -18.10 10.17
N GLU A 255 -0.27 -18.72 11.35
CA GLU A 255 0.79 -18.76 12.36
C GLU A 255 2.03 -19.51 11.88
N ALA A 256 1.87 -20.60 11.12
CA ALA A 256 3.00 -21.32 10.53
C ALA A 256 3.74 -20.46 9.49
N ALA A 257 3.00 -19.72 8.65
CA ALA A 257 3.61 -18.77 7.71
C ALA A 257 4.37 -17.66 8.43
N LEU A 258 3.78 -17.12 9.50
CA LEU A 258 4.39 -16.09 10.34
C LEU A 258 5.72 -16.58 10.95
N GLY A 259 5.72 -17.79 11.51
CA GLY A 259 6.91 -18.40 12.11
C GLY A 259 8.03 -18.75 11.13
N ALA A 260 7.75 -18.78 9.83
CA ALA A 260 8.71 -19.03 8.76
C ALA A 260 9.25 -17.75 8.09
N LEU A 261 8.75 -16.56 8.46
CA LEU A 261 9.29 -15.28 7.99
C LEU A 261 10.50 -14.85 8.82
N LYS A 262 11.64 -15.50 8.60
CA LYS A 262 12.88 -15.21 9.32
C LYS A 262 13.98 -14.71 8.39
N PRO A 263 14.84 -13.77 8.81
CA PRO A 263 15.99 -13.36 8.02
C PRO A 263 16.84 -14.56 7.59
N GLY A 264 17.23 -14.59 6.32
CA GLY A 264 18.02 -15.68 5.73
C GLY A 264 17.18 -16.79 5.08
N ASP A 265 15.92 -16.97 5.49
CA ASP A 265 15.03 -17.94 4.86
C ASP A 265 14.51 -17.42 3.52
N LYS A 266 14.09 -18.35 2.65
CA LYS A 266 13.41 -18.01 1.40
C LYS A 266 11.98 -17.55 1.67
N ILE A 267 11.52 -16.56 0.92
CA ILE A 267 10.12 -16.11 0.95
C ILE A 267 9.14 -17.28 0.69
N SER A 268 9.50 -18.21 -0.19
CA SER A 268 8.69 -19.40 -0.48
C SER A 268 8.46 -20.28 0.74
N ALA A 269 9.37 -20.28 1.72
CA ALA A 269 9.24 -21.09 2.95
C ALA A 269 7.99 -20.71 3.75
N ALA A 270 7.62 -19.42 3.79
CA ALA A 270 6.41 -18.97 4.48
C ALA A 270 5.13 -19.56 3.86
N TYR A 271 5.05 -19.61 2.53
CA TYR A 271 3.92 -20.23 1.84
C TYR A 271 3.90 -21.75 2.01
N GLN A 272 5.07 -22.40 1.94
CA GLN A 272 5.18 -23.85 2.14
C GLN A 272 4.77 -24.25 3.55
N ALA A 273 5.18 -23.50 4.58
CA ALA A 273 4.77 -23.74 5.97
C ALA A 273 3.24 -23.68 6.13
N ALA A 274 2.58 -22.71 5.50
CA ALA A 274 1.12 -22.64 5.47
C ALA A 274 0.49 -23.85 4.77
N LEU A 275 1.00 -24.18 3.58
CA LEU A 275 0.49 -25.28 2.76
C LEU A 275 0.59 -26.62 3.50
N SER A 276 1.74 -26.91 4.13
CA SER A 276 1.95 -28.14 4.89
C SER A 276 0.98 -28.30 6.07
N VAL A 277 0.58 -27.20 6.72
CA VAL A 277 -0.47 -27.25 7.76
C VAL A 277 -1.81 -27.66 7.16
N VAL A 278 -2.18 -27.09 6.01
CA VAL A 278 -3.46 -27.40 5.35
C VAL A 278 -3.46 -28.85 4.85
N GLU A 279 -2.38 -29.31 4.19
CA GLU A 279 -2.24 -30.68 3.72
C GLU A 279 -2.36 -31.71 4.86
N LYS A 280 -1.83 -31.37 6.04
CA LYS A 280 -1.88 -32.24 7.22
C LYS A 280 -3.25 -32.27 7.91
N ASP A 281 -3.85 -31.10 8.14
CA ASP A 281 -5.00 -30.97 9.03
C ASP A 281 -6.36 -30.91 8.29
N ALA A 282 -6.36 -30.50 7.01
CA ALA A 282 -7.53 -30.47 6.14
C ALA A 282 -7.14 -30.58 4.65
N PRO A 283 -6.62 -31.75 4.20
CA PRO A 283 -6.20 -31.95 2.81
C PRO A 283 -7.30 -31.65 1.79
N GLU A 284 -8.56 -31.82 2.17
CA GLU A 284 -9.73 -31.50 1.34
C GLU A 284 -9.85 -30.01 1.00
N LEU A 285 -9.23 -29.11 1.78
CA LEU A 285 -9.28 -27.66 1.59
C LEU A 285 -8.08 -27.11 0.81
N VAL A 286 -7.10 -27.93 0.44
CA VAL A 286 -5.93 -27.51 -0.36
C VAL A 286 -6.31 -26.83 -1.68
N PRO A 287 -7.31 -27.32 -2.45
CA PRO A 287 -7.74 -26.65 -3.69
C PRO A 287 -8.29 -25.25 -3.45
N ASN A 288 -8.89 -25.02 -2.28
CA ASN A 288 -9.49 -23.75 -1.87
C ASN A 288 -8.46 -22.76 -1.31
N LEU A 289 -7.26 -23.21 -0.95
CA LEU A 289 -6.23 -22.34 -0.39
C LEU A 289 -5.75 -21.32 -1.43
N THR A 290 -5.71 -20.06 -1.02
CA THR A 290 -5.06 -18.98 -1.79
C THR A 290 -3.65 -19.39 -2.27
N LYS A 291 -3.30 -19.00 -3.49
CA LYS A 291 -1.99 -19.35 -4.11
C LYS A 291 -0.82 -18.49 -3.60
N SER A 292 -1.08 -17.65 -2.61
CA SER A 292 -0.14 -16.72 -2.00
C SER A 292 -0.56 -16.52 -0.55
N ALA A 293 0.41 -16.43 0.35
CA ALA A 293 0.23 -16.04 1.74
C ALA A 293 0.36 -14.53 1.95
N GLY A 294 0.37 -13.73 0.87
CA GLY A 294 0.48 -12.27 0.93
C GLY A 294 1.62 -11.71 0.10
N THR A 295 1.98 -10.46 0.37
CA THR A 295 3.06 -9.75 -0.36
C THR A 295 3.79 -8.79 0.56
N GLY A 296 4.96 -8.32 0.12
CA GLY A 296 5.55 -7.09 0.67
C GLY A 296 4.56 -5.93 0.59
N VAL A 297 4.67 -5.01 1.54
CA VAL A 297 3.84 -3.81 1.65
C VAL A 297 4.72 -2.62 2.06
N GLY A 298 4.43 -1.45 1.50
CA GLY A 298 5.20 -0.23 1.73
C GLY A 298 4.51 0.96 1.07
N LEU A 299 5.24 1.67 0.22
CA LEU A 299 4.64 2.71 -0.65
C LEU A 299 3.65 2.12 -1.67
N GLU A 300 3.90 0.88 -2.06
CA GLU A 300 2.96 0.06 -2.81
C GLU A 300 2.19 -0.83 -1.83
N PHE A 301 0.86 -0.89 -1.99
CA PHE A 301 0.04 -1.81 -1.20
C PHE A 301 0.40 -3.28 -1.44
N ARG A 302 0.85 -3.59 -2.66
CA ARG A 302 1.25 -4.93 -3.10
C ARG A 302 2.59 -4.88 -3.83
N GLU A 303 3.67 -5.15 -3.12
CA GLU A 303 4.99 -5.27 -3.74
C GLU A 303 5.11 -6.62 -4.45
N SER A 304 4.89 -6.62 -5.76
CA SER A 304 4.80 -7.84 -6.58
C SER A 304 6.08 -8.70 -6.55
N GLY A 305 7.25 -8.07 -6.41
CA GLY A 305 8.54 -8.75 -6.25
C GLY A 305 8.67 -9.56 -4.95
N LEU A 306 7.90 -9.22 -3.91
CA LEU A 306 7.92 -9.85 -2.59
C LEU A 306 6.66 -10.68 -2.31
N ASN A 307 6.10 -11.32 -3.34
CA ASN A 307 4.92 -12.17 -3.19
C ASN A 307 5.28 -13.48 -2.45
N LEU A 308 4.58 -13.77 -1.36
CA LEU A 308 4.73 -14.96 -0.51
C LEU A 308 4.07 -16.18 -1.17
N ASN A 309 4.72 -16.77 -2.18
CA ASN A 309 4.22 -17.94 -2.89
C ASN A 309 5.31 -19.01 -3.08
N ALA A 310 4.90 -20.20 -3.51
CA ALA A 310 5.78 -21.36 -3.68
C ALA A 310 6.99 -21.16 -4.61
N LYS A 311 6.97 -20.14 -5.49
CA LYS A 311 7.99 -19.91 -6.53
C LYS A 311 8.98 -18.79 -6.19
N ASN A 312 8.76 -18.05 -5.10
CA ASN A 312 9.59 -16.89 -4.79
C ASN A 312 10.78 -17.27 -3.92
N ASP A 313 11.95 -17.41 -4.54
CA ASP A 313 13.19 -17.79 -3.87
C ASP A 313 13.98 -16.60 -3.29
N ARG A 314 13.43 -15.38 -3.32
CA ARG A 314 14.08 -14.23 -2.67
C ARG A 314 14.25 -14.50 -1.17
N VAL A 315 15.32 -13.96 -0.62
CA VAL A 315 15.68 -14.12 0.79
C VAL A 315 15.01 -13.03 1.62
N VAL A 316 14.37 -13.45 2.71
CA VAL A 316 13.81 -12.57 3.73
C VAL A 316 14.94 -11.84 4.45
N LYS A 317 14.79 -10.54 4.70
CA LYS A 317 15.77 -9.69 5.38
C LYS A 317 15.11 -8.95 6.54
N ASP A 318 15.92 -8.61 7.55
CA ASP A 318 15.53 -7.65 8.58
C ASP A 318 15.05 -6.34 7.94
N GLY A 319 14.01 -5.74 8.52
CA GLY A 319 13.38 -4.51 8.03
C GLY A 319 12.41 -4.70 6.86
N MET A 320 12.23 -5.91 6.33
CA MET A 320 11.15 -6.17 5.37
C MET A 320 9.78 -6.14 6.05
N VAL A 321 8.79 -5.60 5.34
CA VAL A 321 7.40 -5.52 5.82
C VAL A 321 6.49 -6.30 4.88
N PHE A 322 5.65 -7.16 5.44
CA PHE A 322 4.69 -7.97 4.68
C PHE A 322 3.26 -7.72 5.14
N ASN A 323 2.34 -7.68 4.19
CA ASN A 323 0.95 -8.00 4.43
C ASN A 323 0.79 -9.52 4.34
N LEU A 324 0.91 -10.22 5.48
CA LEU A 324 0.74 -11.67 5.57
C LEU A 324 -0.76 -11.98 5.55
N SER A 325 -1.27 -12.34 4.38
CA SER A 325 -2.69 -12.51 4.06
C SER A 325 -2.94 -13.89 3.44
N LEU A 326 -3.66 -14.74 4.18
CA LEU A 326 -3.95 -16.11 3.78
C LEU A 326 -5.46 -16.36 3.90
N GLY A 327 -6.03 -17.09 2.94
CA GLY A 327 -7.44 -17.42 2.95
C GLY A 327 -7.80 -18.71 2.23
N PHE A 328 -9.04 -19.15 2.46
CA PHE A 328 -9.72 -20.16 1.66
C PHE A 328 -10.82 -19.52 0.82
N GLN A 329 -10.94 -19.98 -0.43
CA GLN A 329 -11.87 -19.47 -1.42
C GLN A 329 -12.82 -20.57 -1.87
N ASN A 330 -14.07 -20.22 -2.13
CA ASN A 330 -15.06 -21.11 -2.75
C ASN A 330 -15.28 -22.44 -1.99
N ILE A 331 -15.31 -22.42 -0.65
CA ILE A 331 -15.64 -23.62 0.13
C ILE A 331 -17.14 -23.86 0.03
N TRP A 332 -17.51 -25.04 -0.46
CA TRP A 332 -18.90 -25.44 -0.54
C TRP A 332 -19.34 -26.21 0.71
N CYS A 333 -20.57 -25.96 1.16
CA CYS A 333 -21.18 -26.61 2.31
C CYS A 333 -22.62 -27.01 2.00
N GLU A 334 -23.00 -28.24 2.33
CA GLU A 334 -24.40 -28.66 2.32
C GLU A 334 -25.17 -27.92 3.41
N THR A 335 -26.03 -26.98 3.01
CA THR A 335 -26.90 -26.23 3.92
C THR A 335 -28.27 -26.04 3.32
N LYS A 336 -29.29 -26.02 4.20
CA LYS A 336 -30.69 -25.72 3.84
C LYS A 336 -30.88 -24.27 3.39
N ASN A 337 -29.94 -23.37 3.69
CA ASN A 337 -29.94 -21.98 3.25
C ASN A 337 -29.01 -21.82 2.03
N PRO A 338 -29.55 -21.52 0.83
CA PRO A 338 -28.76 -21.32 -0.38
C PRO A 338 -27.69 -20.23 -0.24
N LYS A 339 -27.94 -19.19 0.59
CA LYS A 339 -26.99 -18.08 0.80
C LYS A 339 -25.71 -18.50 1.54
N ASN A 340 -25.72 -19.64 2.24
CA ASN A 340 -24.59 -20.14 3.02
C ASN A 340 -23.91 -21.37 2.38
N GLN A 341 -24.32 -21.75 1.16
CA GLN A 341 -23.76 -22.92 0.47
C GLN A 341 -22.33 -22.71 0.01
N ASN A 342 -21.90 -21.46 -0.21
CA ASN A 342 -20.54 -21.14 -0.58
C ASN A 342 -20.00 -20.05 0.35
N PHE A 343 -18.82 -20.26 0.92
CA PHE A 343 -18.17 -19.28 1.78
C PHE A 343 -16.66 -19.21 1.55
N SER A 344 -16.05 -18.14 2.05
CA SER A 344 -14.61 -17.92 2.00
C SER A 344 -14.13 -17.36 3.34
N LEU A 345 -12.90 -17.67 3.71
CA LEU A 345 -12.28 -17.21 4.96
C LEU A 345 -10.98 -16.47 4.63
N LEU A 346 -10.68 -15.41 5.37
CA LEU A 346 -9.48 -14.60 5.21
C LEU A 346 -8.96 -14.12 6.58
N ILE A 347 -7.66 -14.25 6.77
CA ILE A 347 -6.89 -13.65 7.86
C ILE A 347 -5.75 -12.86 7.23
N ALA A 348 -5.54 -11.63 7.69
CA ALA A 348 -4.37 -10.85 7.29
C ALA A 348 -3.85 -9.99 8.42
N ASP A 349 -2.54 -9.86 8.49
CA ASP A 349 -1.82 -8.99 9.42
C ASP A 349 -0.70 -8.26 8.69
N THR A 350 -0.41 -7.03 9.14
CA THR A 350 0.81 -6.33 8.75
C THR A 350 1.93 -6.71 9.71
N VAL A 351 3.03 -7.21 9.16
CA VAL A 351 4.13 -7.76 9.95
C VAL A 351 5.47 -7.16 9.52
N ILE A 352 6.35 -6.93 10.49
CA ILE A 352 7.73 -6.48 10.26
C ILE A 352 8.66 -7.63 10.64
N VAL A 353 9.55 -7.99 9.71
CA VAL A 353 10.60 -8.96 10.00
C VAL A 353 11.70 -8.25 10.77
N ARG A 354 12.04 -8.78 11.96
CA ARG A 354 13.19 -8.37 12.75
C ARG A 354 14.22 -9.50 12.84
N GLU A 355 15.43 -9.20 13.29
CA GLU A 355 16.51 -10.19 13.46
C GLU A 355 16.09 -11.42 14.29
N GLU A 356 15.42 -11.20 15.43
CA GLU A 356 15.07 -12.26 16.37
C GLU A 356 13.62 -12.76 16.26
N ASN A 357 12.70 -11.91 15.80
CA ASN A 357 11.27 -12.20 15.78
C ASN A 357 10.54 -11.51 14.62
N VAL A 358 9.24 -11.79 14.51
CA VAL A 358 8.35 -11.07 13.60
C VAL A 358 7.40 -10.22 14.43
N GLU A 359 7.46 -8.90 14.25
CA GLU A 359 6.59 -7.95 14.93
C GLU A 359 5.24 -7.87 14.21
N VAL A 360 4.16 -8.31 14.85
CA VAL A 360 2.80 -8.27 14.30
C VAL A 360 2.12 -6.97 14.72
N LEU A 361 2.05 -5.99 13.80
CA LEU A 361 1.56 -4.64 14.10
C LEU A 361 0.06 -4.58 14.41
N THR A 362 -0.68 -5.59 13.95
CA THR A 362 -2.14 -5.70 14.06
C THR A 362 -2.58 -6.75 15.10
N ALA A 363 -1.66 -7.22 15.95
CA ALA A 363 -1.88 -8.32 16.91
C ALA A 363 -3.00 -8.06 17.93
N LYS A 364 -3.26 -6.78 18.27
CA LYS A 364 -4.29 -6.43 19.26
C LYS A 364 -5.71 -6.80 18.80
N SER A 365 -5.94 -6.96 17.50
CA SER A 365 -7.20 -7.48 16.98
C SER A 365 -7.14 -9.00 16.98
N SER A 366 -7.94 -9.63 17.85
CA SER A 366 -7.92 -11.08 17.99
C SER A 366 -8.32 -11.78 16.69
N LYS A 367 -7.66 -12.92 16.45
CA LYS A 367 -7.96 -13.91 15.43
C LYS A 367 -8.20 -15.29 16.04
N ASN A 368 -8.37 -15.35 17.36
CA ASN A 368 -8.77 -16.59 18.03
C ASN A 368 -10.19 -16.94 17.65
N VAL A 369 -10.43 -18.23 17.43
CA VAL A 369 -11.74 -18.73 16.98
C VAL A 369 -12.86 -18.31 17.93
N THR A 370 -12.60 -18.32 19.25
CA THR A 370 -13.57 -17.90 20.27
C THR A 370 -13.95 -16.44 20.14
N ASP A 371 -13.01 -15.59 19.73
CA ASP A 371 -13.15 -14.14 19.75
C ASP A 371 -13.80 -13.61 18.46
N VAL A 372 -13.77 -14.41 17.40
CA VAL A 372 -14.37 -14.08 16.11
C VAL A 372 -15.66 -14.84 15.82
N THR A 373 -16.10 -15.73 16.75
CA THR A 373 -17.34 -16.50 16.59
C THR A 373 -18.44 -15.92 17.47
N TYR A 374 -19.57 -15.60 16.83
CA TYR A 374 -20.75 -15.03 17.44
C TYR A 374 -21.91 -16.01 17.36
N PHE A 375 -22.78 -16.01 18.37
CA PHE A 375 -23.99 -16.83 18.41
C PHE A 375 -25.20 -15.92 18.57
N LEU A 376 -26.16 -16.04 17.65
CA LEU A 376 -27.45 -15.35 17.75
C LEU A 376 -28.38 -16.20 18.63
N ASN A 377 -28.74 -15.71 19.80
CA ASN A 377 -29.75 -16.35 20.65
C ASN A 377 -31.15 -15.86 20.26
N LYS A 378 -32.09 -16.79 20.02
CA LYS A 378 -33.49 -16.52 19.68
C LYS A 378 -34.31 -15.79 20.78
N ASN A 379 -33.68 -15.35 21.87
CA ASN A 379 -34.33 -14.78 23.05
C ASN A 379 -33.99 -13.29 23.30
N HIS A 380 -33.58 -12.52 22.29
CA HIS A 380 -33.27 -11.07 22.43
C HIS A 380 -32.24 -10.73 23.52
N GLU A 381 -31.32 -11.66 23.87
CA GLU A 381 -30.14 -11.30 24.68
C GLU A 381 -29.05 -10.77 23.75
N LYS A 382 -28.52 -9.56 24.05
CA LYS A 382 -27.38 -8.94 23.36
C LYS A 382 -26.27 -9.95 23.09
N VAL A 383 -25.67 -9.90 21.89
CA VAL A 383 -24.48 -10.66 21.51
C VAL A 383 -23.43 -10.53 22.62
N LYS A 384 -23.15 -11.63 23.34
CA LYS A 384 -22.19 -11.64 24.44
C LYS A 384 -20.78 -11.67 23.86
N ARG A 385 -20.01 -10.61 24.08
CA ARG A 385 -18.54 -10.63 23.89
C ARG A 385 -17.91 -11.77 24.70
N PRO A 386 -16.97 -12.53 24.13
CA PRO A 386 -15.96 -13.24 24.91
C PRO A 386 -15.14 -12.20 25.68
N LYS A 387 -15.02 -12.34 27.01
CA LYS A 387 -14.24 -11.41 27.83
C LYS A 387 -12.76 -11.54 27.48
N VAL A 388 -12.19 -10.52 26.83
CA VAL A 388 -10.73 -10.37 26.69
C VAL A 388 -10.16 -10.04 28.08
N LYS A 389 -9.32 -10.92 28.63
CA LYS A 389 -8.42 -10.53 29.73
C LYS A 389 -7.31 -9.68 29.14
N ALA A 390 -7.28 -8.39 29.49
CA ALA A 390 -6.10 -7.58 29.27
C ALA A 390 -4.99 -8.10 30.20
N GLU A 391 -3.95 -8.72 29.63
CA GLU A 391 -2.70 -8.86 30.36
C GLU A 391 -2.05 -7.48 30.41
N ALA A 392 -2.09 -6.88 31.59
CA ALA A 392 -1.32 -5.70 31.91
C ALA A 392 0.14 -6.12 32.10
N ASN A 393 0.97 -5.97 31.07
CA ASN A 393 2.41 -5.96 31.20
C ASN A 393 2.99 -4.80 30.38
N GLY A 394 3.72 -3.92 31.06
CA GLY A 394 4.63 -2.94 30.46
C GLY A 394 4.02 -1.58 30.13
N THR A 395 4.16 -0.62 31.04
CA THR A 395 4.13 0.81 30.72
C THR A 395 5.32 1.17 29.83
N ASP A 396 5.11 1.29 28.52
CA ASP A 396 6.04 2.04 27.66
C ASP A 396 5.49 3.44 27.41
N THR A 397 6.05 4.34 28.23
CA THR A 397 5.87 5.79 28.20
C THR A 397 6.52 6.35 26.92
N PHE A 398 5.80 6.40 25.80
CA PHE A 398 6.25 7.17 24.65
C PHE A 398 5.81 8.64 24.77
N MET A 399 6.71 9.41 25.41
CA MET A 399 7.02 10.84 25.28
C MET A 399 5.96 11.72 24.59
N SER A 400 5.08 12.30 25.40
CA SER A 400 4.42 13.57 25.13
C SER A 400 5.21 14.69 25.79
N LYS A 401 6.08 15.38 25.02
CA LYS A 401 6.53 16.78 25.22
C LYS A 401 7.73 17.08 24.33
N THR A 402 7.49 17.77 23.22
CA THR A 402 8.45 18.75 22.70
C THR A 402 7.69 19.94 22.14
N THR A 403 7.70 21.02 22.90
CA THR A 403 7.32 22.37 22.50
C THR A 403 8.38 22.89 21.54
N LEU A 404 8.02 23.19 20.30
CA LEU A 404 8.85 24.03 19.42
C LEU A 404 7.94 25.06 18.74
N ARG A 405 8.01 26.30 19.25
CA ARG A 405 7.71 27.51 18.49
C ARG A 405 8.96 27.83 17.69
N SER A 406 8.80 28.04 16.39
CA SER A 406 9.66 28.94 15.62
C SER A 406 8.81 29.57 14.53
N ASP A 407 8.62 30.88 14.65
CA ASP A 407 8.05 31.74 13.63
C ASP A 407 8.88 31.61 12.35
N ASN A 408 8.24 31.16 11.27
CA ASN A 408 8.62 31.48 9.91
C ASN A 408 7.32 31.73 9.16
N HIS A 409 7.25 32.85 8.44
CA HIS A 409 6.12 33.21 7.60
C HIS A 409 5.96 32.19 6.45
N GLU A 410 5.31 31.07 6.75
CA GLU A 410 4.75 30.16 5.77
C GLU A 410 3.42 30.73 5.30
N ILE A 411 3.29 30.92 3.99
CA ILE A 411 2.01 31.21 3.37
C ILE A 411 1.15 29.94 3.54
N SER A 412 0.07 30.07 4.33
CA SER A 412 -0.89 29.00 4.62
C SER A 412 -1.40 28.33 3.34
N LYS A 413 -1.50 26.98 3.37
CA LYS A 413 -2.14 26.16 2.33
C LYS A 413 -3.57 26.60 1.99
N GLU A 414 -4.24 27.32 2.89
CA GLU A 414 -5.56 27.90 2.66
C GLU A 414 -5.53 29.06 1.66
N GLU A 415 -4.44 29.84 1.61
CA GLU A 415 -4.27 30.97 0.67
C GLU A 415 -3.96 30.47 -0.76
N LEU A 416 -3.17 29.39 -0.87
CA LEU A 416 -2.87 28.74 -2.16
C LEU A 416 -4.08 27.98 -2.73
N GLY A 417 -4.92 27.43 -1.84
CA GLY A 417 -6.18 26.77 -2.17
C GLY A 417 -7.27 27.75 -2.60
N ARG A 418 -7.38 28.91 -1.93
CA ARG A 418 -8.31 29.99 -2.33
C ARG A 418 -7.95 30.58 -3.69
N GLN A 419 -6.66 30.72 -4.01
CA GLN A 419 -6.25 31.19 -5.34
C GLN A 419 -6.55 30.17 -6.46
N HIS A 420 -6.42 28.86 -6.19
CA HIS A 420 -6.77 27.81 -7.18
C HIS A 420 -8.28 27.60 -7.37
N GLN A 421 -9.11 27.88 -6.36
CA GLN A 421 -10.57 27.78 -6.49
C GLN A 421 -11.23 29.04 -7.08
N ALA A 422 -10.54 30.19 -7.09
CA ALA A 422 -11.08 31.44 -7.66
C ALA A 422 -10.84 31.60 -9.18
N GLU A 423 -9.90 30.86 -9.76
CA GLU A 423 -9.56 30.96 -11.20
C GLU A 423 -10.67 30.43 -12.14
N PRO A 424 -11.36 29.31 -11.84
CA PRO A 424 -12.47 28.83 -12.67
C PRO A 424 -13.74 29.70 -12.55
N ALA A 425 -13.91 30.41 -11.44
CA ALA A 425 -15.05 31.31 -11.23
C ALA A 425 -14.89 32.61 -12.04
N ARG A 426 -13.68 33.18 -12.08
CA ARG A 426 -13.40 34.39 -12.88
C ARG A 426 -13.47 34.15 -14.39
N GLN A 427 -13.10 32.96 -14.86
CA GLN A 427 -13.20 32.63 -16.30
C GLN A 427 -14.65 32.47 -16.76
N LYS A 428 -15.57 32.02 -15.89
CA LYS A 428 -17.01 31.94 -16.22
C LYS A 428 -17.68 33.31 -16.28
N ASP A 429 -17.26 34.24 -15.44
CA ASP A 429 -17.83 35.60 -15.42
C ASP A 429 -17.36 36.45 -16.61
N GLU A 430 -16.14 36.23 -17.13
CA GLU A 430 -15.64 36.91 -18.34
C GLU A 430 -16.19 36.34 -19.66
N GLU A 431 -16.56 35.05 -19.69
CA GLU A 431 -17.14 34.40 -20.89
C GLU A 431 -18.65 34.69 -21.04
N THR A 432 -19.32 35.11 -19.96
CA THR A 432 -20.75 35.50 -19.97
C THR A 432 -20.95 37.01 -20.22
N ALA A 433 -19.86 37.79 -20.30
CA ALA A 433 -19.89 39.24 -20.48
C ALA A 433 -19.37 39.71 -21.86
N ARG A 434 -19.36 38.85 -22.88
CA ARG A 434 -19.13 39.22 -24.28
C ARG A 434 -20.30 38.89 -25.20
#